data_AF-A0A975LZ31-F1
#
_entry.id   AF-A0A975LZ31-F1
#
_cell.length_a   1.000
_cell.length_b   1.000
_cell.length_c   1.000
_cell.angle_alpha   90.00
_cell.angle_beta   90.00
_cell.angle_gamma   90.00
#
_symmetry.space_group_name_H-M   'P 1'
#
loop_
_entity.id
_entity.type
_entity.pdbx_description
1 polymer ?
#
loop_
_entity_poly.entity_id
_entity_poly.type
_entity_poly.pdbx_seq_one_letter_code
_entity_poly.pdbx_strand_id
1 'polypeptide(L)'
;MSILNWFKSALSIYKAKQKLYHENYFSEDFLMDALLGAGFQSVEVLAPTEEGAIDLEAKLFDERGNSFTISVHHLGNELKFSAQSNTQAPKNVNYLFVKDVYLPKCIKSEVSKGLVFGNETQTSLLRECERKTNSFFDELENEFERRR
;
A
#
# COMPACT_ATOMS: atom_id res chain seq x y z
N MET A 1 5.44 -42.22 -5.29
CA MET A 1 5.91 -41.05 -4.49
C MET A 1 5.09 -41.01 -3.20
N SER A 2 5.72 -41.11 -2.03
CA SER A 2 4.98 -41.22 -0.75
C SER A 2 4.30 -39.90 -0.38
N ILE A 3 3.07 -39.97 0.12
CA ILE A 3 2.29 -38.85 0.68
C ILE A 3 3.12 -38.06 1.71
N LEU A 4 3.97 -38.76 2.46
CA LEU A 4 4.86 -38.15 3.46
C LEU A 4 5.92 -37.21 2.83
N ASN A 5 6.40 -37.52 1.63
CA ASN A 5 7.34 -36.66 0.90
C ASN A 5 6.63 -35.42 0.34
N TRP A 6 5.36 -35.54 -0.05
CA TRP A 6 4.56 -34.40 -0.48
C TRP A 6 4.28 -33.44 0.69
N PHE A 7 3.89 -33.94 1.86
CA PHE A 7 3.72 -33.11 3.06
C PHE A 7 5.02 -32.44 3.51
N LYS A 8 6.15 -33.15 3.50
CA LYS A 8 7.45 -32.55 3.81
C LYS A 8 7.85 -31.49 2.79
N SER A 9 7.57 -31.70 1.51
CA SER A 9 7.81 -30.71 0.45
C SER A 9 6.90 -29.50 0.60
N ALA A 10 5.61 -29.69 0.89
CA ALA A 10 4.66 -28.62 1.13
C ALA A 10 5.03 -27.81 2.39
N LEU A 11 5.42 -28.47 3.47
CA LEU A 11 5.89 -27.83 4.70
C LEU A 11 7.24 -27.11 4.50
N SER A 12 8.13 -27.67 3.68
CA SER A 12 9.39 -27.04 3.26
C SER A 12 9.14 -25.79 2.41
N ILE A 13 8.21 -25.85 1.45
CA ILE A 13 7.80 -24.70 0.63
C ILE A 13 7.09 -23.66 1.48
N TYR A 14 6.23 -24.08 2.40
CA TYR A 14 5.55 -23.20 3.37
C TYR A 14 6.56 -22.52 4.28
N LYS A 15 7.54 -23.25 4.83
CA LYS A 15 8.64 -22.71 5.65
C LYS A 15 9.58 -21.83 4.85
N ALA A 16 9.88 -22.16 3.58
CA ALA A 16 10.70 -21.34 2.70
C ALA A 16 9.97 -20.04 2.30
N LYS A 17 8.65 -20.11 2.11
CA LYS A 17 7.78 -18.94 2.00
C LYS A 17 7.81 -18.14 3.30
N GLN A 18 7.56 -18.76 4.46
CA GLN A 18 7.66 -18.14 5.80
C GLN A 18 9.02 -17.45 6.03
N LYS A 19 10.11 -18.01 5.52
CA LYS A 19 11.46 -17.44 5.62
C LYS A 19 11.68 -16.23 4.69
N LEU A 20 10.92 -16.12 3.60
CA LEU A 20 10.83 -14.93 2.74
C LEU A 20 9.94 -13.84 3.35
N TYR A 21 8.98 -14.24 4.19
CA TYR A 21 8.08 -13.37 4.95
C TYR A 21 8.62 -12.92 6.32
N HIS A 22 9.88 -13.22 6.66
CA HIS A 22 10.33 -13.04 8.04
C HIS A 22 10.61 -11.58 8.43
N GLU A 23 10.89 -10.71 7.46
CA GLU A 23 11.02 -9.28 7.69
C GLU A 23 10.34 -8.55 6.53
N ASN A 24 9.41 -7.68 6.89
CA ASN A 24 8.83 -6.73 5.95
C ASN A 24 9.94 -5.85 5.37
N TYR A 25 9.91 -5.64 4.05
CA TYR A 25 10.91 -4.84 3.36
C TYR A 25 11.02 -3.44 3.98
N PHE A 26 9.89 -2.77 4.19
CA PHE A 26 9.79 -1.54 4.98
C PHE A 26 9.31 -1.80 6.41
N SER A 27 9.86 -1.05 7.37
CA SER A 27 9.36 -1.01 8.74
C SER A 27 8.09 -0.18 8.84
N GLU A 28 7.32 -0.40 9.91
CA GLU A 28 6.12 0.39 10.22
C GLU A 28 6.45 1.88 10.35
N ASP A 29 7.46 2.23 11.15
CA ASP A 29 7.91 3.61 11.35
C ASP A 29 8.26 4.31 10.02
N PHE A 30 8.98 3.62 9.13
CA PHE A 30 9.33 4.18 7.82
C PHE A 30 8.08 4.46 6.98
N LEU A 31 7.12 3.54 6.94
CA LEU A 31 5.90 3.71 6.15
C LEU A 31 5.03 4.85 6.73
N MET A 32 4.96 4.98 8.05
CA MET A 32 4.28 6.09 8.70
C MET A 32 4.95 7.43 8.37
N ASP A 33 6.27 7.52 8.49
CA ASP A 33 7.04 8.71 8.18
C ASP A 33 6.93 9.10 6.70
N ALA A 34 6.94 8.12 5.79
CA ALA A 34 6.76 8.35 4.36
C ALA A 34 5.35 8.89 4.04
N LEU A 35 4.29 8.36 4.67
CA LEU A 35 2.94 8.89 4.52
C LEU A 35 2.81 10.33 5.05
N LEU A 36 3.39 10.60 6.22
CA LEU A 36 3.43 11.96 6.79
C LEU A 36 4.25 12.91 5.92
N GLY A 37 5.39 12.46 5.40
CA GLY A 37 6.28 13.22 4.51
C GLY A 37 5.62 13.56 3.17
N ALA A 38 4.82 12.65 2.61
CA ALA A 38 3.96 12.93 1.45
C ALA A 38 2.80 13.90 1.79
N GLY A 39 2.57 14.17 3.07
CA GLY A 39 1.57 15.08 3.59
C GLY A 39 0.17 14.48 3.65
N PHE A 40 0.07 13.16 3.84
CA PHE A 40 -1.15 12.55 4.37
C PHE A 40 -1.29 12.87 5.85
N GLN A 41 -2.52 12.80 6.36
CA GLN A 41 -2.90 13.22 7.71
C GLN A 41 -3.51 12.03 8.45
N SER A 42 -3.63 12.12 9.77
CA SER A 42 -4.29 11.09 10.60
C SER A 42 -3.76 9.67 10.31
N VAL A 43 -2.44 9.52 10.24
CA VAL A 43 -1.80 8.22 9.98
C VAL A 43 -1.91 7.37 11.25
N GLU A 44 -2.51 6.20 11.13
CA GLU A 44 -2.80 5.28 12.23
C GLU A 44 -2.40 3.86 11.85
N VAL A 45 -1.86 3.11 12.81
CA VAL A 45 -1.57 1.69 12.67
C VAL A 45 -2.82 0.89 13.02
N LEU A 46 -3.22 -0.01 12.13
CA LEU A 46 -4.37 -0.88 12.32
C LEU A 46 -3.94 -2.23 12.91
N ALA A 47 -4.90 -2.92 13.54
CA ALA A 47 -4.68 -4.30 13.95
C ALA A 47 -4.40 -5.17 12.70
N PRO A 48 -3.29 -5.91 12.66
CA PRO A 48 -2.88 -6.63 11.46
C PRO A 48 -3.91 -7.71 11.10
N THR A 49 -4.26 -7.75 9.82
CA THR A 49 -5.21 -8.74 9.27
C THR A 49 -4.59 -10.12 9.05
N GLU A 50 -3.27 -10.16 8.87
CA GLU A 50 -2.46 -11.36 8.67
C GLU A 50 -1.20 -11.29 9.55
N GLU A 51 -0.68 -12.45 9.99
CA GLU A 51 0.51 -12.50 10.86
C GLU A 51 1.72 -11.90 10.14
N GLY A 52 2.30 -10.85 10.74
CA GLY A 52 3.46 -10.13 10.19
C GLY A 52 3.12 -9.03 9.18
N ALA A 53 1.85 -8.81 8.84
CA ALA A 53 1.45 -7.68 8.00
C ALA A 53 1.53 -6.36 8.79
N ILE A 54 1.85 -5.27 8.09
CA ILE A 54 1.68 -3.90 8.56
C ILE A 54 0.50 -3.31 7.81
N ASP A 55 -0.52 -2.90 8.55
CA ASP A 55 -1.72 -2.27 8.03
C ASP A 55 -1.78 -0.82 8.57
N LEU A 56 -1.76 0.17 7.68
CA LEU A 56 -1.88 1.58 8.03
C LEU A 56 -3.13 2.20 7.39
N GLU A 57 -3.79 3.09 8.12
CA GLU A 57 -4.79 4.01 7.58
C GLU A 57 -4.21 5.43 7.59
N ALA A 58 -4.54 6.22 6.57
CA ALA A 58 -4.31 7.66 6.58
C ALA A 58 -5.48 8.38 5.90
N LYS A 59 -5.50 9.70 6.00
CA LYS A 59 -6.55 10.55 5.44
C LYS A 59 -5.96 11.71 4.66
N LEU A 60 -6.72 12.16 3.68
CA LEU A 60 -6.49 13.42 2.99
C LEU A 60 -7.80 14.18 3.00
N PHE A 61 -7.76 15.44 3.43
CA PHE A 61 -8.94 16.30 3.53
C PHE A 61 -8.77 17.55 2.67
N ASP A 62 -9.88 18.04 2.13
CA ASP A 62 -9.95 19.42 1.65
C ASP A 62 -10.62 20.35 2.69
N GLU A 63 -10.58 21.66 2.42
CA GLU A 63 -11.18 22.69 3.26
C GLU A 63 -12.71 22.58 3.38
N ARG A 64 -13.36 21.79 2.52
CA ARG A 64 -14.81 21.62 2.44
C ARG A 64 -15.29 20.33 3.10
N GLY A 65 -14.38 19.56 3.71
CA GLY A 65 -14.67 18.31 4.40
C GLY A 65 -14.80 17.10 3.48
N ASN A 66 -14.47 17.20 2.19
CA ASN A 66 -14.29 16.01 1.36
C ASN A 66 -13.01 15.32 1.80
N SER A 67 -13.01 13.98 1.71
CA SER A 67 -11.84 13.20 2.11
C SER A 67 -11.60 11.98 1.24
N PHE A 68 -10.34 11.59 1.22
CA PHE A 68 -9.91 10.24 0.87
C PHE A 68 -9.48 9.52 2.13
N THR A 69 -9.88 8.26 2.23
CA THR A 69 -9.26 7.30 3.13
C THR A 69 -8.21 6.54 2.34
N ILE A 70 -7.01 6.49 2.90
CA ILE A 70 -5.85 5.80 2.36
C ILE A 70 -5.62 4.56 3.21
N SER A 71 -5.39 3.42 2.56
CA SER A 71 -4.99 2.19 3.23
C SER A 71 -3.69 1.68 2.63
N VAL A 72 -2.72 1.39 3.49
CA VAL A 72 -1.47 0.74 3.11
C VAL A 72 -1.42 -0.61 3.79
N HIS A 73 -1.26 -1.67 3.00
CA HIS A 73 -1.04 -3.02 3.46
C HIS A 73 0.31 -3.50 2.96
N HIS A 74 1.19 -3.89 3.88
CA HIS A 74 2.53 -4.32 3.56
C HIS A 74 2.85 -5.67 4.20
N LEU A 75 3.29 -6.62 3.38
CA LEU A 75 3.63 -7.97 3.82
C LEU A 75 4.78 -8.55 2.99
N GLY A 76 5.88 -8.87 3.67
CA GLY A 76 7.12 -9.34 3.05
C GLY A 76 7.66 -8.29 2.08
N ASN A 77 7.57 -8.57 0.78
CA ASN A 77 8.03 -7.69 -0.29
C ASN A 77 6.89 -7.14 -1.14
N GLU A 78 5.64 -7.30 -0.73
CA GLU A 78 4.48 -6.72 -1.40
C GLU A 78 3.95 -5.53 -0.59
N LEU A 79 3.69 -4.42 -1.28
CA LEU A 79 2.99 -3.26 -0.73
C LEU A 79 1.76 -2.96 -1.58
N LYS A 80 0.62 -2.79 -0.94
CA LYS A 80 -0.64 -2.36 -1.56
C LYS A 80 -1.05 -1.03 -0.96
N PHE A 81 -1.27 -0.06 -1.82
CA PHE A 81 -1.82 1.25 -1.49
C PHE A 81 -3.18 1.35 -2.14
N SER A 82 -4.19 1.75 -1.38
CA SER A 82 -5.48 2.16 -1.92
C SER A 82 -5.85 3.53 -1.37
N ALA A 83 -6.47 4.35 -2.20
CA ALA A 83 -7.11 5.58 -1.79
C ALA A 83 -8.54 5.57 -2.33
N GLN A 84 -9.50 5.81 -1.45
CA GLN A 84 -10.92 5.85 -1.80
C GLN A 84 -11.56 7.11 -1.25
N SER A 85 -12.32 7.80 -2.11
CA SER A 85 -13.12 8.94 -1.67
C SER A 85 -14.25 8.49 -0.74
N ASN A 86 -14.45 9.22 0.35
CA ASN A 86 -15.59 9.02 1.28
C ASN A 86 -16.90 9.65 0.77
N THR A 87 -16.95 10.12 -0.47
CA THR A 87 -18.16 10.68 -1.06
C THR A 87 -19.17 9.58 -1.38
N GLN A 88 -20.47 9.92 -1.46
CA GLN A 88 -21.55 8.98 -1.85
C GLN A 88 -21.46 8.49 -3.31
N ALA A 89 -20.31 8.64 -3.95
CA ALA A 89 -20.09 8.25 -5.32
C ALA A 89 -20.04 6.71 -5.45
N PRO A 90 -20.33 6.16 -6.64
CA PRO A 90 -20.15 4.74 -6.91
C PRO A 90 -18.75 4.24 -6.54
N LYS A 91 -18.62 3.01 -6.04
CA LYS A 91 -17.32 2.47 -5.57
C LYS A 91 -16.22 2.42 -6.64
N ASN A 92 -16.58 2.46 -7.91
CA ASN A 92 -15.67 2.38 -9.05
C ASN A 92 -15.20 3.75 -9.59
N VAL A 93 -15.55 4.84 -8.92
CA VAL A 93 -15.09 6.19 -9.27
C VAL A 93 -14.22 6.77 -8.17
N ASN A 94 -13.34 7.72 -8.53
CA ASN A 94 -12.46 8.43 -7.59
C ASN A 94 -11.72 7.51 -6.61
N TYR A 95 -11.10 6.46 -7.14
CA TYR A 95 -10.20 5.61 -6.38
C TYR A 95 -8.85 5.51 -7.08
N LEU A 96 -7.82 5.24 -6.29
CA LEU A 96 -6.49 4.89 -6.75
C LEU A 96 -6.07 3.60 -6.05
N PHE A 97 -5.45 2.70 -6.81
CA PHE A 97 -4.86 1.48 -6.29
C PHE A 97 -3.48 1.31 -6.92
N VAL A 98 -2.49 1.05 -6.08
CA VAL A 98 -1.12 0.72 -6.50
C VAL A 98 -0.71 -0.52 -5.73
N LYS A 99 -0.18 -1.52 -6.43
CA LYS A 99 0.48 -2.67 -5.84
C LYS A 99 1.90 -2.73 -6.35
N ASP A 100 2.87 -2.68 -5.45
CA ASP A 100 4.28 -2.88 -5.75
C ASP A 100 4.78 -4.19 -5.16
N VAL A 101 5.61 -4.88 -5.94
CA VAL A 101 6.37 -6.05 -5.51
C VAL A 101 7.86 -5.76 -5.65
N TYR A 102 8.55 -5.66 -4.53
CA TYR A 102 9.96 -5.34 -4.43
C TYR A 102 10.79 -6.61 -4.63
N LEU A 103 11.43 -6.76 -5.78
CA LEU A 103 12.28 -7.91 -6.09
C LEU A 103 13.74 -7.49 -6.05
N PRO A 104 14.70 -8.41 -5.82
CA PRO A 104 16.13 -8.06 -5.69
C PRO A 104 16.76 -7.26 -6.85
N LYS A 105 16.09 -7.17 -8.02
CA LYS A 105 16.61 -6.48 -9.20
C LYS A 105 15.70 -5.39 -9.75
N CYS A 106 14.45 -5.34 -9.32
CA CYS A 106 13.45 -4.43 -9.87
C CYS A 106 12.20 -4.37 -8.99
N ILE A 107 11.40 -3.33 -9.20
CA ILE A 107 10.04 -3.20 -8.67
C ILE A 107 9.07 -3.62 -9.78
N LYS A 108 8.04 -4.40 -9.41
CA LYS A 108 6.89 -4.67 -10.30
C LYS A 108 5.67 -3.95 -9.78
N SER A 109 5.12 -3.07 -10.60
CA SER A 109 3.98 -2.23 -10.22
C SER A 109 2.73 -2.59 -11.01
N GLU A 110 1.61 -2.64 -10.30
CA GLU A 110 0.26 -2.69 -10.85
C GLU A 110 -0.50 -1.46 -10.38
N VAL A 111 -0.96 -0.63 -11.32
CA VAL A 111 -1.71 0.60 -11.02
C VAL A 111 -3.10 0.50 -11.61
N SER A 112 -4.11 0.78 -10.80
CA SER A 112 -5.49 0.90 -11.22
C SER A 112 -6.09 2.18 -10.68
N LYS A 113 -6.94 2.83 -11.48
CA LYS A 113 -7.63 4.04 -11.09
C LYS A 113 -9.08 4.04 -11.54
N GLY A 114 -9.94 4.58 -10.69
CA GLY A 114 -11.34 4.79 -11.01
C GLY A 114 -11.53 5.90 -12.03
N LEU A 115 -12.71 5.91 -12.66
CA LEU A 115 -13.11 7.05 -13.47
C LEU A 115 -13.19 8.30 -12.58
N VAL A 116 -12.75 9.43 -13.11
CA VAL A 116 -12.92 10.73 -12.46
C VAL A 116 -14.39 11.10 -12.53
N PHE A 117 -15.03 11.35 -11.38
CA PHE A 117 -16.43 11.70 -11.31
C PHE A 117 -16.67 12.70 -10.20
N GLY A 118 -17.36 13.81 -10.49
CA GLY A 118 -17.67 14.80 -9.47
C GLY A 118 -17.48 16.23 -9.91
N ASN A 119 -17.60 17.13 -8.94
CA ASN A 119 -17.35 18.55 -9.16
C ASN A 119 -15.84 18.87 -9.19
N GLU A 120 -15.51 20.14 -9.45
CA GLU A 120 -14.13 20.62 -9.52
C GLU A 120 -13.35 20.37 -8.23
N THR A 121 -13.97 20.55 -7.07
CA THR A 121 -13.34 20.29 -5.77
C THR A 121 -12.97 18.81 -5.63
N GLN A 122 -13.89 17.90 -5.94
CA GLN A 122 -13.64 16.45 -5.89
C GLN A 122 -12.53 16.02 -6.85
N THR A 123 -12.51 16.60 -8.05
CA THR A 123 -11.47 16.35 -9.05
C THR A 123 -10.12 16.90 -8.59
N SER A 124 -10.10 18.07 -7.95
CA SER A 124 -8.88 18.67 -7.39
C SER A 124 -8.30 17.82 -6.27
N LEU A 125 -9.15 17.33 -5.36
CA LEU A 125 -8.73 16.47 -4.26
C LEU A 125 -8.17 15.13 -4.77
N LEU A 126 -8.78 14.54 -5.81
CA LEU A 126 -8.24 13.34 -6.45
C LEU A 126 -6.86 13.59 -7.05
N ARG A 127 -6.65 14.69 -7.77
CA ARG A 127 -5.32 15.06 -8.32
C ARG A 127 -4.29 15.28 -7.21
N GLU A 128 -4.70 15.88 -6.10
CA GLU A 128 -3.82 16.04 -4.95
C GLU A 128 -3.45 14.69 -4.33
N CYS A 129 -4.43 13.79 -4.21
CA CYS A 129 -4.19 12.41 -3.78
C CYS A 129 -3.19 11.71 -4.71
N GLU A 130 -3.37 11.78 -6.03
CA GLU A 130 -2.43 11.21 -7.01
C GLU A 130 -1.01 11.77 -6.84
N ARG A 131 -0.87 13.09 -6.67
CA ARG A 131 0.44 13.73 -6.45
C ARG A 131 1.12 13.25 -5.17
N LYS A 132 0.36 13.14 -4.08
CA LYS A 132 0.88 12.68 -2.78
C LYS A 132 1.21 11.20 -2.80
N THR A 133 0.41 10.39 -3.48
CA THR A 133 0.72 8.97 -3.70
C THR A 133 2.02 8.81 -4.48
N ASN A 134 2.24 9.59 -5.54
CA ASN A 134 3.53 9.56 -6.25
C ASN A 134 4.70 9.91 -5.31
N SER A 135 4.56 10.97 -4.52
CA SER A 135 5.60 11.36 -3.54
C SER A 135 5.88 10.28 -2.49
N PHE A 136 4.85 9.53 -2.07
CA PHE A 136 5.01 8.40 -1.17
C PHE A 136 5.82 7.29 -1.86
N PHE A 137 5.42 6.86 -3.06
CA PHE A 137 6.12 5.81 -3.80
C PHE A 137 7.55 6.19 -4.22
N ASP A 138 7.82 7.47 -4.49
CA ASP A 138 9.18 7.98 -4.72
C ASP A 138 10.09 7.73 -3.50
N GLU A 139 9.58 7.91 -2.28
CA GLU A 139 10.35 7.63 -1.05
C GLU A 139 10.61 6.14 -0.86
N LEU A 140 9.63 5.29 -1.19
CA LEU A 140 9.78 3.83 -1.14
C LEU A 140 10.79 3.34 -2.17
N GLU A 141 10.77 3.87 -3.39
CA GLU A 141 11.74 3.55 -4.44
C GLU A 141 13.16 3.98 -4.03
N ASN A 142 13.31 5.18 -3.46
CA ASN A 142 14.59 5.66 -2.95
C ASN A 142 15.14 4.76 -1.84
N GLU A 143 14.31 4.34 -0.90
CA GLU A 143 14.71 3.45 0.18
C GLU A 143 15.04 2.04 -0.34
N PHE A 144 14.29 1.55 -1.33
CA PHE A 144 14.61 0.29 -2.01
C PHE A 144 15.99 0.34 -2.69
N GLU A 145 16.29 1.39 -3.45
CA GLU A 145 17.58 1.53 -4.12
C GLU A 145 18.75 1.74 -3.14
N ARG A 146 18.52 2.37 -1.97
CA ARG A 146 19.56 2.50 -0.92
C ARG A 146 19.96 1.17 -0.29
N ARG A 147 19.05 0.21 -0.23
CA ARG A 147 19.28 -1.12 0.38
C ARG A 147 19.87 -2.14 -0.59
N ARG A 148 19.91 -1.81 -1.88
CA ARG A 148 20.39 -2.66 -2.97
C ARG A 148 21.90 -2.55 -3.18
#